data_AF-A0A6A6I132-F1
#
_entry.id   AF-A0A6A6I132-F1
#
_cell.length_a   1.000
_cell.length_b   1.000
_cell.length_c   1.000
_cell.angle_alpha   90.00
_cell.angle_beta   90.00
_cell.angle_gamma   90.00
#
_symmetry.space_group_name_H-M   'P 1'
#
loop_
_entity.id
_entity.type
_entity.pdbx_description
1 polymer ?
#
loop_
_entity_poly.entity_id
_entity_poly.type
_entity_poly.pdbx_seq_one_letter_code
_entity_poly.pdbx_strand_id
1 'polypeptide(L)'
;MAQSPDRGPALATTKRKFDTLLERLTASASTTSLASTLRESNASTTSLSHPTTEPASKRSRLSDVGMEPPRVVSGSERIRALQDQLFTPRKQGDRLVGAGVRVVGSNKTPVKPSTPRKEPNYQPYSQEQFLGRLKTFADVKKWANKPDAIGEVEWAKRGWVCDTWNTVACKGGCEQRVVVQLRPKRKDASGKEIEMSEDLAEDVSEGLVEKFRDLIVDGHSEECLWRRRGCQDDIYHISIPDRAKSSAELLIRYRSFKPIASELPALENLIYPEPRVEDVLKHVPSTLFNPPGSDAMEAPPTSPAEMVSFLFAVFGWTGTSELSIKLVVCNHCFQRIGLWLYEESRLGEMSKKLEVPIESLRLNVLESHREHCPWKNAEAQHNPTDGPIANMAGWQTLEFMLQGRRRDRERRNIESVDLGSEYTYPRGSMDSEPRSPTKRDTDDSLESKWKRFKAKLRRTASKKSLKSSKSIKSVRSSKSGKNVAEKEKENGAA
;
A
#
# COMPACT_ATOMS: atom_id res chain seq x y z
N MET A 1 -38.78 -18.67 51.05
CA MET A 1 -39.85 -18.67 50.03
C MET A 1 -39.21 -18.38 48.70
N ALA A 2 -39.29 -19.34 47.78
CA ALA A 2 -38.67 -19.29 46.46
C ALA A 2 -39.43 -18.32 45.54
N GLN A 3 -38.69 -17.50 44.78
CA GLN A 3 -39.22 -16.76 43.65
C GLN A 3 -38.51 -17.25 42.38
N SER A 4 -39.31 -17.73 41.43
CA SER A 4 -38.89 -18.19 40.10
C SER A 4 -38.41 -17.03 39.24
N PRO A 5 -37.44 -17.24 38.32
CA PRO A 5 -37.23 -16.32 37.21
C PRO A 5 -38.03 -16.72 35.96
N ASP A 6 -38.29 -15.66 35.21
CA ASP A 6 -39.25 -15.44 34.14
C ASP A 6 -38.99 -16.28 32.86
N ARG A 7 -40.08 -16.69 32.18
CA ARG A 7 -40.03 -17.42 30.91
C ARG A 7 -39.92 -16.44 29.74
N GLY A 8 -38.79 -16.47 29.02
CA GLY A 8 -38.68 -15.84 27.70
C GLY A 8 -39.58 -16.50 26.63
N PRO A 9 -39.95 -15.79 25.55
CA PRO A 9 -40.96 -16.24 24.60
C PRO A 9 -40.46 -17.40 23.71
N ALA A 10 -41.28 -18.43 23.59
CA ALA A 10 -41.04 -19.59 22.73
C ALA A 10 -41.08 -19.19 21.24
N LEU A 11 -39.96 -19.35 20.55
CA LEU A 11 -39.89 -19.23 19.09
C LEU A 11 -40.45 -20.51 18.45
N ALA A 12 -41.68 -20.43 17.94
CA ALA A 12 -42.29 -21.49 17.14
C ALA A 12 -41.50 -21.68 15.84
N THR A 13 -40.70 -22.74 15.77
CA THR A 13 -40.01 -23.13 14.53
C THR A 13 -40.82 -24.22 13.83
N THR A 14 -41.27 -23.93 12.61
CA THR A 14 -42.02 -24.87 11.77
C THR A 14 -41.11 -26.05 11.38
N LYS A 15 -41.60 -27.30 11.54
CA LYS A 15 -40.91 -28.59 11.29
C LYS A 15 -39.82 -28.60 10.20
N ARG A 16 -40.07 -27.94 9.07
CA ARG A 16 -39.13 -27.86 7.93
C ARG A 16 -37.77 -27.24 8.27
N LYS A 17 -37.66 -26.37 9.29
CA LYS A 17 -36.38 -25.73 9.68
C LYS A 17 -35.55 -26.60 10.63
N PHE A 18 -36.19 -27.55 11.31
CA PHE A 18 -35.50 -28.48 12.22
C PHE A 18 -34.83 -29.61 11.43
N ASP A 19 -35.51 -30.14 10.42
CA ASP A 19 -34.96 -31.20 9.55
C ASP A 19 -33.73 -30.70 8.78
N THR A 20 -33.70 -29.43 8.35
CA THR A 20 -32.52 -28.82 7.69
C THR A 20 -31.33 -28.61 8.63
N LEU A 21 -31.57 -28.51 9.95
CA LEU A 21 -30.49 -28.42 10.94
C LEU A 21 -29.92 -29.80 11.29
N LEU A 22 -30.77 -30.83 11.35
CA LEU A 22 -30.33 -32.21 11.52
C LEU A 22 -29.53 -32.71 10.32
N GLU A 23 -29.96 -32.39 9.08
CA GLU A 23 -29.26 -32.78 7.86
C GLU A 23 -27.89 -32.10 7.71
N ARG A 24 -27.71 -30.90 8.28
CA ARG A 24 -26.40 -30.21 8.35
C ARG A 24 -25.46 -30.77 9.42
N LEU A 25 -26.01 -31.30 10.51
CA LEU A 25 -25.24 -31.95 11.57
C LEU A 25 -24.75 -33.35 11.16
N THR A 26 -25.58 -34.11 10.44
CA THR A 26 -25.19 -35.44 9.92
C THR A 26 -24.23 -35.37 8.73
N ALA A 27 -24.30 -34.31 7.92
CA ALA A 27 -23.32 -34.08 6.84
C ALA A 27 -21.93 -33.63 7.33
N SER A 28 -21.80 -33.23 8.60
CA SER A 28 -20.54 -32.72 9.18
C SER A 28 -19.80 -33.74 10.06
N ALA A 29 -20.31 -34.98 10.17
CA ALA A 29 -19.74 -36.03 11.02
C ALA A 29 -19.49 -37.32 10.23
N SER A 30 -18.41 -37.33 9.43
CA SER A 30 -17.66 -38.50 8.88
C SER A 30 -16.49 -37.90 8.10
N THR A 31 -15.24 -37.89 8.56
CA THR A 31 -14.37 -39.06 8.75
C THR A 31 -13.31 -38.82 9.83
N THR A 32 -13.37 -39.55 10.94
CA THR A 32 -12.19 -39.93 11.74
C THR A 32 -12.35 -41.39 12.10
N SER A 33 -11.65 -42.28 11.39
CA SER A 33 -11.51 -43.68 11.79
C SER A 33 -10.02 -43.98 11.91
N LEU A 34 -9.53 -43.92 13.15
CA LEU A 34 -8.30 -44.55 13.60
C LEU A 34 -8.66 -45.98 14.03
N ALA A 35 -8.18 -46.98 13.30
CA ALA A 35 -7.84 -48.30 13.84
C ALA A 35 -7.08 -49.09 12.77
N SER A 36 -5.79 -49.38 13.02
CA SER A 36 -5.18 -50.70 12.85
C SER A 36 -3.69 -50.63 13.15
N THR A 37 -3.29 -51.39 14.17
CA THR A 37 -1.91 -51.75 14.49
C THR A 37 -1.45 -52.93 13.61
N LEU A 38 -0.14 -52.94 13.31
CA LEU A 38 0.72 -54.09 12.95
C LEU A 38 0.43 -54.87 11.65
N ARG A 39 1.30 -54.72 10.64
CA ARG A 39 2.36 -55.70 10.29
C ARG A 39 3.16 -55.29 9.05
N GLU A 40 4.41 -55.71 9.05
CA GLU A 40 5.48 -55.46 8.07
C GLU A 40 5.33 -56.25 6.75
N SER A 41 6.07 -55.79 5.73
CA SER A 41 6.75 -56.55 4.66
C SER A 41 6.20 -56.49 3.22
N ASN A 42 6.98 -55.80 2.38
CA ASN A 42 7.47 -56.13 1.02
C ASN A 42 6.59 -56.71 -0.10
N ALA A 43 6.89 -56.16 -1.29
CA ALA A 43 6.98 -56.78 -2.62
C ALA A 43 5.89 -56.47 -3.67
N SER A 44 6.40 -56.21 -4.88
CA SER A 44 5.85 -55.76 -6.15
C SER A 44 4.68 -56.57 -6.72
N THR A 45 3.84 -55.95 -7.57
CA THR A 45 3.60 -56.31 -9.00
C THR A 45 2.46 -55.52 -9.67
N THR A 46 2.75 -55.14 -10.91
CA THR A 46 1.97 -54.81 -12.12
C THR A 46 0.42 -54.81 -12.17
N SER A 47 -0.09 -53.81 -12.92
CA SER A 47 -1.07 -53.87 -14.05
C SER A 47 -2.50 -53.27 -13.91
N LEU A 48 -2.78 -52.31 -14.84
CA LEU A 48 -4.03 -52.00 -15.60
C LEU A 48 -5.32 -51.66 -14.81
N SER A 49 -6.24 -50.72 -15.13
CA SER A 49 -6.56 -49.86 -16.29
C SER A 49 -7.75 -48.93 -15.91
N HIS A 50 -7.71 -47.63 -16.28
CA HIS A 50 -8.79 -46.63 -16.64
C HIS A 50 -10.17 -46.55 -15.89
N PRO A 51 -11.01 -45.47 -16.05
CA PRO A 51 -10.80 -44.11 -16.55
C PRO A 51 -11.39 -42.96 -15.67
N THR A 52 -11.06 -41.75 -16.11
CA THR A 52 -11.52 -40.36 -15.82
C THR A 52 -13.02 -40.14 -15.61
N THR A 53 -13.41 -39.22 -14.70
CA THR A 53 -14.55 -38.30 -14.89
C THR A 53 -14.41 -37.00 -14.09
N GLU A 54 -14.20 -35.88 -14.80
CA GLU A 54 -14.51 -34.51 -14.36
C GLU A 54 -16.01 -34.22 -14.60
N PRO A 55 -16.68 -33.36 -13.81
CA PRO A 55 -17.94 -32.75 -14.23
C PRO A 55 -17.78 -31.28 -14.65
N ALA A 56 -18.19 -31.01 -15.90
CA ALA A 56 -18.28 -29.67 -16.48
C ALA A 56 -19.66 -29.00 -16.32
N SER A 57 -19.59 -27.67 -16.37
CA SER A 57 -20.61 -26.64 -16.24
C SER A 57 -21.86 -26.80 -17.13
N LYS A 58 -23.04 -26.53 -16.55
CA LYS A 58 -24.33 -26.45 -17.23
C LYS A 58 -24.53 -25.07 -17.88
N ARG A 59 -24.66 -25.01 -19.22
CA ARG A 59 -25.44 -23.95 -19.88
C ARG A 59 -26.18 -24.49 -21.09
N SER A 60 -27.51 -24.42 -20.99
CA SER A 60 -28.51 -24.83 -21.97
C SER A 60 -28.53 -23.90 -23.19
N ARG A 61 -28.68 -24.49 -24.39
CA ARG A 61 -29.06 -23.85 -25.66
C ARG A 61 -30.35 -24.52 -26.14
N LEU A 62 -31.35 -23.72 -26.51
CA LEU A 62 -32.39 -24.12 -27.46
C LEU A 62 -32.25 -23.24 -28.72
N SER A 63 -32.44 -23.90 -29.85
CA SER A 63 -32.26 -23.47 -31.23
C SER A 63 -33.60 -23.16 -31.90
N ASP A 64 -33.63 -22.23 -32.86
CA ASP A 64 -34.53 -22.27 -34.04
C ASP A 64 -34.01 -21.27 -35.11
N VAL A 65 -33.47 -21.74 -36.26
CA VAL A 65 -34.05 -21.75 -37.64
C VAL A 65 -34.46 -20.34 -38.12
N GLY A 66 -34.11 -19.79 -39.29
CA GLY A 66 -33.48 -20.22 -40.54
C GLY A 66 -33.95 -19.24 -41.66
N MET A 67 -33.22 -19.19 -42.78
CA MET A 67 -33.52 -18.55 -44.09
C MET A 67 -32.96 -17.14 -44.41
N GLU A 68 -32.37 -17.07 -45.60
CA GLU A 68 -31.77 -15.94 -46.36
C GLU A 68 -32.21 -16.15 -47.84
N PRO A 69 -31.95 -15.24 -48.79
CA PRO A 69 -32.61 -13.96 -49.14
C PRO A 69 -33.39 -14.06 -50.49
N PRO A 70 -33.87 -12.94 -51.11
CA PRO A 70 -33.12 -12.41 -52.27
C PRO A 70 -33.19 -10.88 -52.52
N ARG A 71 -32.51 -10.50 -53.61
CA ARG A 71 -31.92 -9.22 -54.05
C ARG A 71 -32.82 -8.27 -54.86
N VAL A 72 -32.48 -6.97 -54.76
CA VAL A 72 -32.44 -5.87 -55.78
C VAL A 72 -33.74 -5.33 -56.39
N VAL A 73 -34.06 -4.04 -56.10
CA VAL A 73 -34.66 -3.08 -57.06
C VAL A 73 -34.15 -1.63 -56.83
N SER A 74 -33.64 -1.07 -57.94
CA SER A 74 -33.47 0.30 -58.48
C SER A 74 -33.49 1.59 -57.63
N GLY A 75 -32.52 2.47 -57.90
CA GLY A 75 -32.28 3.75 -57.23
C GLY A 75 -33.11 4.96 -57.68
N SER A 76 -34.02 4.80 -58.65
CA SER A 76 -34.83 5.93 -59.17
C SER A 76 -36.08 6.24 -58.34
N GLU A 77 -36.60 5.29 -57.56
CA GLU A 77 -37.74 5.53 -56.64
C GLU A 77 -37.31 6.26 -55.36
N ARG A 78 -36.07 6.05 -54.90
CA ARG A 78 -35.52 6.72 -53.72
C ARG A 78 -35.32 8.22 -53.94
N ILE A 79 -35.02 8.63 -55.18
CA ILE A 79 -34.78 10.02 -55.54
C ILE A 79 -36.11 10.80 -55.63
N ARG A 80 -37.19 10.18 -56.14
CA ARG A 80 -38.53 10.78 -56.10
C ARG A 80 -39.10 10.89 -54.68
N ALA A 81 -38.86 9.90 -53.82
CA ALA A 81 -39.26 9.96 -52.41
C ALA A 81 -38.51 11.05 -51.60
N LEU A 82 -37.26 11.37 -51.99
CA LEU A 82 -36.50 12.46 -51.40
C LEU A 82 -36.95 13.85 -51.89
N GLN A 83 -37.39 13.97 -53.15
CA GLN A 83 -37.93 15.23 -53.68
C GLN A 83 -39.28 15.60 -53.04
N ASP A 84 -40.17 14.62 -52.82
CA ASP A 84 -41.48 14.86 -52.17
C ASP A 84 -41.36 15.22 -50.67
N GLN A 85 -40.27 14.80 -50.01
CA GLN A 85 -39.98 15.22 -48.62
C GLN A 85 -39.39 16.63 -48.49
N LEU A 86 -38.89 17.23 -49.58
CA LEU A 86 -38.27 18.56 -49.57
C LEU A 86 -39.26 19.70 -49.85
N PHE A 87 -40.47 19.42 -50.36
CA PHE A 87 -41.44 20.44 -50.77
C PHE A 87 -42.76 20.48 -49.98
N THR A 88 -42.87 19.77 -48.84
CA THR A 88 -44.02 19.93 -47.92
C THR A 88 -43.62 20.75 -46.68
N PRO A 89 -44.29 21.89 -46.39
CA PRO A 89 -43.95 22.70 -45.23
C PRO A 89 -44.62 22.11 -43.98
N ARG A 90 -43.84 21.51 -43.06
CA ARG A 90 -44.36 21.05 -41.76
C ARG A 90 -43.78 21.83 -40.59
N LYS A 91 -44.74 22.23 -39.73
CA LYS A 91 -44.70 23.14 -38.58
C LYS A 91 -43.58 22.87 -37.55
N GLN A 92 -42.98 24.01 -37.20
CA GLN A 92 -42.05 24.37 -36.12
C GLN A 92 -42.51 23.85 -34.73
N GLY A 93 -41.64 23.39 -33.82
CA GLY A 93 -40.18 23.30 -33.88
C GLY A 93 -39.65 22.46 -32.72
N ASP A 94 -39.07 21.32 -33.07
CA ASP A 94 -38.03 20.63 -32.30
C ASP A 94 -36.71 20.91 -33.05
N ARG A 95 -35.74 21.49 -32.36
CA ARG A 95 -34.39 21.73 -32.90
C ARG A 95 -33.37 21.20 -31.90
N LEU A 96 -32.71 20.12 -32.27
CA LEU A 96 -31.37 19.79 -31.82
C LEU A 96 -30.54 19.45 -33.06
N VAL A 97 -29.49 20.23 -33.35
CA VAL A 97 -28.11 19.75 -33.48
C VAL A 97 -27.15 20.95 -33.30
N GLY A 98 -26.14 20.81 -32.43
CA GLY A 98 -24.88 21.57 -32.58
C GLY A 98 -24.30 22.20 -31.31
N ALA A 99 -23.34 21.49 -30.69
CA ALA A 99 -22.18 21.98 -29.93
C ALA A 99 -22.32 23.24 -29.04
N GLY A 100 -22.33 23.03 -27.71
CA GLY A 100 -22.11 24.10 -26.73
C GLY A 100 -22.17 23.57 -25.30
N VAL A 101 -21.03 23.64 -24.61
CA VAL A 101 -20.77 23.45 -23.16
C VAL A 101 -22.00 23.33 -22.26
N ARG A 102 -22.15 22.21 -21.53
CA ARG A 102 -23.13 22.10 -20.44
C ARG A 102 -22.45 21.92 -19.08
N VAL A 103 -22.79 22.87 -18.21
CA VAL A 103 -22.46 23.03 -16.81
C VAL A 103 -22.88 21.79 -15.99
N VAL A 104 -21.97 21.28 -15.16
CA VAL A 104 -22.25 20.20 -14.20
C VAL A 104 -22.82 20.85 -12.94
N GLY A 105 -24.14 20.76 -12.78
CA GLY A 105 -24.86 21.25 -11.61
C GLY A 105 -26.15 20.47 -11.39
N SER A 106 -26.14 19.66 -10.33
CA SER A 106 -27.28 19.12 -9.58
C SER A 106 -28.44 18.49 -10.37
N ASN A 107 -28.42 17.16 -10.48
CA ASN A 107 -29.64 16.36 -10.33
C ASN A 107 -29.29 14.96 -9.81
N LYS A 108 -29.68 14.70 -8.55
CA LYS A 108 -29.49 13.44 -7.84
C LYS A 108 -30.50 12.40 -8.34
N THR A 109 -30.12 11.62 -9.35
CA THR A 109 -30.70 10.29 -9.55
C THR A 109 -29.97 9.29 -8.65
N PRO A 110 -30.66 8.40 -7.92
CA PRO A 110 -30.01 7.44 -7.05
C PRO A 110 -29.26 6.42 -7.90
N VAL A 111 -27.93 6.54 -7.90
CA VAL A 111 -27.03 5.52 -8.43
C VAL A 111 -27.23 4.27 -7.58
N LYS A 112 -27.78 3.22 -8.17
CA LYS A 112 -27.80 1.88 -7.54
C LYS A 112 -26.36 1.55 -7.14
N PRO A 113 -26.08 1.18 -5.88
CA PRO A 113 -24.72 0.85 -5.47
C PRO A 113 -24.28 -0.37 -6.29
N SER A 114 -23.35 -0.16 -7.23
CA SER A 114 -22.67 -1.30 -7.85
C SER A 114 -22.00 -2.07 -6.73
N THR A 115 -22.22 -3.38 -6.68
CA THR A 115 -21.48 -4.26 -5.78
C THR A 115 -19.98 -3.92 -5.89
N PRO A 116 -19.26 -3.76 -4.77
CA PRO A 116 -17.84 -3.45 -4.82
C PRO A 116 -17.14 -4.48 -5.70
N ARG A 117 -16.45 -4.04 -6.75
CA ARG A 117 -15.62 -4.94 -7.55
C ARG A 117 -14.58 -5.55 -6.62
N LYS A 118 -14.42 -6.87 -6.66
CA LYS A 118 -13.34 -7.55 -5.93
C LYS A 118 -12.01 -6.90 -6.32
N GLU A 119 -11.19 -6.63 -5.32
CA GLU A 119 -9.86 -6.05 -5.53
C GLU A 119 -9.02 -6.95 -6.46
N PRO A 120 -8.25 -6.37 -7.40
CA PRO A 120 -7.39 -7.15 -8.27
C PRO A 120 -6.30 -7.91 -7.49
N ASN A 121 -5.99 -9.14 -7.92
CA ASN A 121 -4.97 -9.99 -7.28
C ASN A 121 -3.52 -9.56 -7.53
N TYR A 122 -3.28 -8.67 -8.51
CA TYR A 122 -1.96 -8.19 -8.90
C TYR A 122 -1.95 -6.65 -8.96
N GLN A 123 -1.44 -6.02 -7.90
CA GLN A 123 -1.14 -4.59 -7.86
C GLN A 123 0.20 -4.35 -7.16
N PRO A 124 1.33 -4.47 -7.87
CA PRO A 124 2.66 -4.29 -7.29
C PRO A 124 2.94 -2.84 -6.85
N TYR A 125 2.16 -1.88 -7.32
CA TYR A 125 2.28 -0.45 -7.02
C TYR A 125 1.37 0.03 -5.87
N SER A 126 0.48 -0.83 -5.36
CA SER A 126 -0.44 -0.46 -4.28
C SER A 126 0.18 -0.78 -2.92
N GLN A 127 0.55 0.27 -2.19
CA GLN A 127 1.09 0.13 -0.83
C GLN A 127 0.07 -0.54 0.10
N GLU A 128 -1.21 -0.21 -0.02
CA GLU A 128 -2.28 -0.81 0.78
C GLU A 128 -2.38 -2.33 0.56
N GLN A 129 -2.31 -2.79 -0.70
CA GLN A 129 -2.30 -4.23 -0.99
C GLN A 129 -1.01 -4.92 -0.54
N PHE A 130 0.14 -4.22 -0.61
CA PHE A 130 1.40 -4.73 -0.07
C PHE A 130 1.30 -4.92 1.45
N LEU A 131 0.83 -3.90 2.18
CA LEU A 131 0.58 -3.97 3.62
C LEU A 131 -0.45 -5.06 3.97
N GLY A 132 -1.50 -5.23 3.17
CA GLY A 132 -2.47 -6.31 3.32
C GLY A 132 -1.84 -7.70 3.21
N ARG A 133 -0.85 -7.90 2.33
CA ARG A 133 -0.08 -9.15 2.26
C ARG A 133 0.87 -9.29 3.44
N LEU A 134 1.63 -8.25 3.75
CA LEU A 134 2.59 -8.25 4.87
C LEU A 134 1.91 -8.56 6.22
N LYS A 135 0.67 -8.07 6.42
CA LYS A 135 -0.13 -8.35 7.62
C LYS A 135 -0.36 -9.85 7.88
N THR A 136 -0.38 -10.68 6.84
CA THR A 136 -0.58 -12.13 7.01
C THR A 136 0.56 -12.79 7.77
N PHE A 137 1.76 -12.19 7.75
CA PHE A 137 2.95 -12.64 8.47
C PHE A 137 3.03 -12.11 9.91
N ALA A 138 2.04 -11.35 10.37
CA ALA A 138 2.05 -10.75 11.71
C ALA A 138 1.85 -11.80 12.82
N ASP A 139 1.15 -12.90 12.54
CA ASP A 139 0.87 -13.94 13.52
C ASP A 139 2.10 -14.82 13.77
N VAL A 140 2.71 -14.66 14.95
CA VAL A 140 3.89 -15.42 15.40
C VAL A 140 3.61 -16.92 15.48
N LYS A 141 2.34 -17.33 15.62
CA LYS A 141 1.94 -18.75 15.58
C LYS A 141 1.91 -19.32 14.16
N LYS A 142 2.10 -18.50 13.13
CA LYS A 142 2.16 -18.92 11.73
C LYS A 142 3.51 -18.64 11.10
N TRP A 143 4.21 -17.60 11.54
CA TRP A 143 5.47 -17.20 10.94
C TRP A 143 6.52 -16.89 12.01
N ALA A 144 7.59 -17.68 12.00
CA ALA A 144 8.74 -17.45 12.86
C ALA A 144 9.68 -16.40 12.24
N ASN A 145 10.44 -15.68 13.07
CA ASN A 145 11.41 -14.69 12.59
C ASN A 145 12.42 -15.33 11.62
N LYS A 146 12.55 -14.72 10.44
CA LYS A 146 13.49 -15.14 9.39
C LYS A 146 14.60 -14.09 9.21
N PRO A 147 15.78 -14.46 8.70
CA PRO A 147 16.83 -13.50 8.35
C PRO A 147 16.33 -12.45 7.37
N ASP A 148 16.87 -11.22 7.44
CA ASP A 148 16.40 -10.06 6.67
C ASP A 148 16.34 -10.32 5.16
N ALA A 149 17.31 -11.06 4.61
CA ALA A 149 17.37 -11.42 3.20
C ALA A 149 16.16 -12.21 2.68
N ILE A 150 15.43 -12.89 3.58
CA ILE A 150 14.21 -13.67 3.28
C ILE A 150 13.09 -13.35 4.28
N GLY A 151 13.11 -12.14 4.85
CA GLY A 151 12.12 -11.66 5.80
C GLY A 151 10.73 -11.51 5.17
N GLU A 152 9.73 -11.21 6.01
CA GLU A 152 8.31 -11.13 5.60
C GLU A 152 8.08 -10.14 4.46
N VAL A 153 8.87 -9.06 4.46
CA VAL A 153 8.81 -7.99 3.46
C VAL A 153 9.17 -8.50 2.07
N GLU A 154 10.21 -9.32 1.94
CA GLU A 154 10.67 -9.82 0.64
C GLU A 154 9.65 -10.78 0.01
N TRP A 155 9.07 -11.66 0.83
CA TRP A 155 7.93 -12.49 0.41
C TRP A 155 6.74 -11.63 0.00
N ALA A 156 6.33 -10.66 0.83
CA ALA A 156 5.19 -9.80 0.55
C ALA A 156 5.40 -8.93 -0.71
N LYS A 157 6.61 -8.38 -0.93
CA LYS A 157 6.97 -7.63 -2.15
C LYS A 157 6.80 -8.48 -3.41
N ARG A 158 7.04 -9.79 -3.29
CA ARG A 158 6.86 -10.75 -4.38
C ARG A 158 5.48 -11.39 -4.44
N GLY A 159 4.48 -10.87 -3.75
CA GLY A 159 3.09 -11.31 -3.92
C GLY A 159 2.69 -12.53 -3.10
N TRP A 160 3.55 -12.96 -2.18
CA TRP A 160 3.25 -14.04 -1.26
C TRP A 160 2.43 -13.55 -0.07
N VAL A 161 1.61 -14.45 0.47
CA VAL A 161 0.90 -14.31 1.75
C VAL A 161 1.20 -15.50 2.63
N CYS A 162 1.30 -15.32 3.94
CA CYS A 162 1.38 -16.42 4.89
C CYS A 162 -0.01 -17.07 5.01
N ASP A 163 -0.08 -18.36 4.67
CA ASP A 163 -1.33 -19.12 4.71
C ASP A 163 -1.42 -19.97 5.99
N THR A 164 -0.41 -20.85 6.14
CA THR A 164 -0.24 -21.78 7.27
C THR A 164 1.17 -21.65 7.87
N TRP A 165 1.49 -22.46 8.89
CA TRP A 165 2.80 -22.42 9.57
C TRP A 165 3.95 -22.47 8.59
N ASN A 166 4.79 -21.43 8.64
CA ASN A 166 5.96 -21.22 7.80
C ASN A 166 5.69 -21.52 6.33
N THR A 167 4.46 -21.31 5.84
CA THR A 167 4.09 -21.63 4.46
C THR A 167 3.48 -20.41 3.81
N VAL A 168 4.07 -20.02 2.69
CA VAL A 168 3.58 -18.93 1.87
C VAL A 168 2.77 -19.46 0.69
N ALA A 169 1.75 -18.70 0.29
CA ALA A 169 0.94 -18.97 -0.90
C ALA A 169 0.88 -17.75 -1.81
N CYS A 170 0.83 -17.96 -3.12
CA CYS A 170 0.77 -16.85 -4.07
C CYS A 170 -0.60 -16.18 -4.06
N LYS A 171 -0.64 -14.86 -3.83
CA LYS A 171 -1.87 -14.06 -3.91
C LYS A 171 -2.35 -13.84 -5.34
N GLY A 172 -1.44 -13.89 -6.33
CA GLY A 172 -1.73 -13.68 -7.75
C GLY A 172 -2.54 -14.78 -8.41
N GLY A 173 -2.86 -15.87 -7.70
CA GLY A 173 -3.69 -16.96 -8.22
C GLY A 173 -2.95 -18.00 -9.05
N CYS A 174 -1.61 -18.08 -8.93
CA CYS A 174 -0.89 -19.24 -9.51
C CYS A 174 -0.89 -20.47 -8.59
N GLU A 175 -1.57 -20.38 -7.43
CA GLU A 175 -1.82 -21.46 -6.47
C GLU A 175 -0.58 -22.15 -5.86
N GLN A 176 0.61 -21.73 -6.27
CA GLN A 176 1.87 -22.23 -5.72
C GLN A 176 2.02 -21.88 -4.24
N ARG A 177 2.70 -22.79 -3.54
CA ARG A 177 2.95 -22.75 -2.11
C ARG A 177 4.40 -23.14 -1.84
N VAL A 178 5.04 -22.45 -0.89
CA VAL A 178 6.42 -22.74 -0.48
C VAL A 178 6.46 -22.86 1.04
N VAL A 179 7.03 -23.97 1.52
CA VAL A 179 7.28 -24.21 2.95
C VAL A 179 8.68 -23.69 3.29
N VAL A 180 8.75 -22.71 4.19
CA VAL A 180 9.95 -21.96 4.58
C VAL A 180 10.46 -22.43 5.93
N GLN A 181 11.15 -23.57 5.92
CA GLN A 181 11.77 -24.15 7.10
C GLN A 181 13.28 -23.89 7.07
N LEU A 182 13.78 -23.16 8.06
CA LEU A 182 15.20 -22.77 8.14
C LEU A 182 15.99 -23.58 9.17
N ARG A 183 15.28 -24.19 10.12
CA ARG A 183 15.85 -24.91 11.25
C ARG A 183 15.10 -26.24 11.41
N PRO A 184 15.72 -27.29 11.98
CA PRO A 184 15.01 -28.53 12.25
C PRO A 184 13.94 -28.32 13.32
N LYS A 185 13.06 -29.31 13.45
CA LYS A 185 12.01 -29.31 14.46
C LYS A 185 12.61 -29.56 15.84
N ARG A 186 12.01 -28.97 16.87
CA ARG A 186 12.36 -29.30 18.26
C ARG A 186 11.99 -30.74 18.56
N LYS A 187 12.75 -31.35 19.46
CA LYS A 187 12.47 -32.69 19.98
C LYS A 187 11.98 -32.59 21.42
N ASP A 188 11.02 -33.43 21.79
CA ASP A 188 10.53 -33.55 23.17
C ASP A 188 11.50 -34.38 24.04
N ALA A 189 11.17 -34.55 25.33
CA ALA A 189 11.98 -35.34 26.26
C ALA A 189 12.14 -36.82 25.87
N SER A 190 11.29 -37.32 24.96
CA SER A 190 11.36 -38.68 24.40
C SER A 190 12.13 -38.74 23.07
N GLY A 191 12.66 -37.61 22.60
CA GLY A 191 13.39 -37.49 21.33
C GLY A 191 12.48 -37.38 20.10
N LYS A 192 11.16 -37.28 20.27
CA LYS A 192 10.19 -37.19 19.17
C LYS A 192 10.07 -35.75 18.69
N GLU A 193 10.03 -35.56 17.38
CA GLU A 193 9.84 -34.24 16.77
C GLU A 193 8.48 -33.64 17.12
N ILE A 194 8.49 -32.38 17.54
CA ILE A 194 7.32 -31.58 17.84
C ILE A 194 6.85 -30.94 16.53
N GLU A 195 5.58 -31.16 16.18
CA GLU A 195 4.97 -30.57 14.99
C GLU A 195 4.93 -29.04 15.10
N MET A 196 5.03 -28.33 13.97
CA MET A 196 4.98 -26.87 13.91
C MET A 196 5.98 -26.18 14.86
N SER A 197 7.20 -26.72 14.93
CA SER A 197 8.26 -26.17 15.75
C SER A 197 9.55 -26.00 14.96
N GLU A 198 10.38 -25.04 15.37
CA GLU A 198 11.74 -24.83 14.88
C GLU A 198 12.66 -24.72 16.10
N ASP A 199 13.82 -25.37 16.08
CA ASP A 199 14.81 -25.26 17.14
C ASP A 199 15.65 -24.00 16.95
N LEU A 200 15.36 -22.97 17.75
CA LEU A 200 16.04 -21.67 17.67
C LEU A 200 17.48 -21.70 18.18
N ALA A 201 17.93 -22.79 18.82
CA ALA A 201 19.32 -22.96 19.23
C ALA A 201 20.25 -23.27 18.05
N GLU A 202 19.68 -23.73 16.93
CA GLU A 202 20.45 -24.02 15.72
C GLU A 202 20.59 -22.80 14.82
N ASP A 203 21.80 -22.64 14.29
CA ASP A 203 22.13 -21.57 13.36
C ASP A 203 21.50 -21.80 11.99
N VAL A 204 21.11 -20.70 11.35
CA VAL A 204 20.54 -20.75 10.00
C VAL A 204 21.69 -20.84 9.00
N SER A 205 21.72 -21.92 8.20
CA SER A 205 22.73 -22.05 7.14
C SER A 205 22.52 -20.99 6.03
N GLU A 206 23.58 -20.27 5.68
CA GLU A 206 23.54 -19.23 4.63
C GLU A 206 23.08 -19.80 3.28
N GLY A 207 23.59 -20.96 2.88
CA GLY A 207 23.17 -21.61 1.63
C GLY A 207 21.68 -21.96 1.56
N LEU A 208 21.01 -22.14 2.71
CA LEU A 208 19.56 -22.33 2.75
C LEU A 208 18.82 -21.00 2.60
N VAL A 209 19.34 -19.92 3.18
CA VAL A 209 18.83 -18.55 2.97
C VAL A 209 18.89 -18.19 1.49
N GLU A 210 19.99 -18.49 0.81
CA GLU A 210 20.14 -18.24 -0.62
C GLU A 210 19.14 -19.04 -1.46
N LYS A 211 18.91 -20.32 -1.13
CA LYS A 211 17.87 -21.11 -1.80
C LYS A 211 16.49 -20.50 -1.63
N PHE A 212 16.15 -20.02 -0.44
CA PHE A 212 14.86 -19.37 -0.21
C PHE A 212 14.75 -18.01 -0.89
N ARG A 213 15.85 -17.25 -0.98
CA ARG A 213 15.92 -16.01 -1.77
C ARG A 213 15.54 -16.27 -3.23
N ASP A 214 16.04 -17.36 -3.82
CA ASP A 214 15.69 -17.73 -5.19
C ASP A 214 14.21 -18.19 -5.27
N LEU A 215 13.74 -18.98 -4.30
CA LEU A 215 12.35 -19.45 -4.23
C LEU A 215 11.32 -18.34 -4.01
N ILE A 216 11.69 -17.18 -3.45
CA ILE A 216 10.80 -16.00 -3.41
C ILE A 216 10.34 -15.63 -4.82
N VAL A 217 11.22 -15.79 -5.82
CA VAL A 217 10.92 -15.51 -7.22
C VAL A 217 10.42 -16.77 -7.93
N ASP A 218 11.21 -17.84 -7.89
CA ASP A 218 11.02 -19.03 -8.71
C ASP A 218 10.03 -20.03 -8.12
N GLY A 219 9.61 -19.85 -6.87
CA GLY A 219 8.52 -20.63 -6.28
C GLY A 219 7.16 -20.37 -6.94
N HIS A 220 7.04 -19.30 -7.72
CA HIS A 220 5.85 -19.04 -8.54
C HIS A 220 5.84 -19.86 -9.83
N SER A 221 4.64 -20.09 -10.38
CA SER A 221 4.49 -20.57 -11.77
C SER A 221 5.18 -19.62 -12.76
N GLU A 222 5.70 -20.17 -13.86
CA GLU A 222 6.36 -19.42 -14.93
C GLU A 222 5.50 -18.31 -15.53
N GLU A 223 4.18 -18.51 -15.56
CA GLU A 223 3.22 -17.55 -16.10
C GLU A 223 2.74 -16.51 -15.06
N CYS A 224 3.15 -16.65 -13.79
CA CYS A 224 2.69 -15.75 -12.74
C CYS A 224 3.25 -14.34 -12.92
N LEU A 225 2.36 -13.33 -12.85
CA LEU A 225 2.76 -11.92 -12.90
C LEU A 225 3.69 -11.54 -11.74
N TRP A 226 3.47 -12.12 -10.56
CA TRP A 226 4.33 -11.93 -9.40
C TRP A 226 5.69 -12.59 -9.53
N ARG A 227 5.90 -13.55 -10.43
CA ARG A 227 7.23 -14.04 -10.83
C ARG A 227 7.93 -13.05 -11.76
N ARG A 228 7.19 -12.45 -12.69
CA ARG A 228 7.76 -11.51 -13.66
C ARG A 228 8.18 -10.19 -13.02
N ARG A 229 7.34 -9.65 -12.12
CA ARG A 229 7.63 -8.37 -11.45
C ARG A 229 6.93 -8.26 -10.09
N GLY A 230 7.72 -7.99 -9.06
CA GLY A 230 7.25 -7.67 -7.71
C GLY A 230 6.93 -6.19 -7.51
N CYS A 231 6.71 -5.81 -6.26
CA CYS A 231 6.62 -4.42 -5.83
C CYS A 231 7.91 -3.64 -6.15
N GLN A 232 7.81 -2.31 -6.14
CA GLN A 232 9.00 -1.45 -6.14
C GLN A 232 9.66 -1.46 -4.75
N ASP A 233 10.94 -1.12 -4.67
CA ASP A 233 11.68 -1.16 -3.41
C ASP A 233 11.18 -0.10 -2.42
N ASP A 234 10.68 1.03 -2.93
CA ASP A 234 10.09 2.14 -2.17
C ASP A 234 8.63 1.89 -1.76
N ILE A 235 8.04 0.71 -2.03
CA ILE A 235 6.64 0.41 -1.74
C ILE A 235 6.28 0.58 -0.25
N TYR A 236 7.27 0.46 0.63
CA TYR A 236 7.09 0.55 2.07
C TYR A 236 7.29 1.96 2.65
N HIS A 237 7.74 2.92 1.83
CA HIS A 237 7.96 4.30 2.21
C HIS A 237 6.69 4.96 2.76
N ILE A 238 6.79 5.58 3.93
CA ILE A 238 5.72 6.42 4.46
C ILE A 238 5.89 7.83 3.87
N SER A 239 4.88 8.32 3.15
CA SER A 239 4.88 9.66 2.56
C SER A 239 4.68 10.78 3.61
N ILE A 240 5.66 10.97 4.48
CA ILE A 240 5.68 11.98 5.56
C ILE A 240 5.94 13.43 5.07
N PRO A 241 6.66 13.67 3.96
CA PRO A 241 6.88 15.04 3.47
C PRO A 241 5.60 15.80 3.06
N ASP A 242 4.48 15.11 2.81
CA ASP A 242 3.19 15.74 2.58
C ASP A 242 2.57 16.21 3.91
N ARG A 243 2.91 17.45 4.30
CA ARG A 243 2.46 18.06 5.57
C ARG A 243 0.96 17.93 5.83
N ALA A 244 0.12 18.10 4.81
CA ALA A 244 -1.33 18.05 5.00
C ALA A 244 -1.78 16.64 5.38
N LYS A 245 -1.32 15.64 4.61
CA LYS A 245 -1.60 14.23 4.86
C LYS A 245 -1.01 13.76 6.18
N SER A 246 0.26 14.06 6.44
CA SER A 246 0.96 13.58 7.63
C SER A 246 0.45 14.21 8.92
N SER A 247 0.02 15.47 8.88
CA SER A 247 -0.66 16.10 10.02
C SER A 247 -2.00 15.42 10.32
N ALA A 248 -2.80 15.14 9.28
CA ALA A 248 -4.08 14.45 9.44
C ALA A 248 -3.89 13.02 9.98
N GLU A 249 -2.93 12.26 9.44
CA GLU A 249 -2.61 10.90 9.91
C GLU A 249 -2.06 10.89 11.34
N LEU A 250 -1.22 11.86 11.71
CA LEU A 250 -0.75 12.02 13.09
C LEU A 250 -1.93 12.25 14.04
N LEU A 251 -2.87 13.13 13.69
CA LEU A 251 -4.05 13.38 14.52
C LEU A 251 -4.95 12.15 14.62
N ILE A 252 -5.11 11.38 13.54
CA ILE A 252 -5.88 10.13 13.57
C ILE A 252 -5.24 9.17 14.58
N ARG A 253 -3.91 8.99 14.53
CA ARG A 253 -3.18 8.17 15.50
C ARG A 253 -3.32 8.71 16.91
N TYR A 254 -3.10 10.00 17.13
CA TYR A 254 -3.26 10.63 18.45
C TYR A 254 -4.67 10.42 19.02
N ARG A 255 -5.71 10.69 18.24
CA ARG A 255 -7.11 10.56 18.67
C ARG A 255 -7.53 9.12 18.94
N SER A 256 -6.87 8.14 18.32
CA SER A 256 -7.14 6.71 18.57
C SER A 256 -6.85 6.28 20.02
N PHE A 257 -6.07 7.06 20.77
CA PHE A 257 -5.75 6.79 22.16
C PHE A 257 -6.82 7.27 23.15
N LYS A 258 -7.70 8.20 22.76
CA LYS A 258 -8.74 8.73 23.65
C LYS A 258 -9.56 7.65 24.36
N PRO A 259 -10.03 6.58 23.68
CA PRO A 259 -10.82 5.53 24.33
C PRO A 259 -10.03 4.64 25.30
N ILE A 260 -8.70 4.75 25.33
CA ILE A 260 -7.80 3.93 26.16
C ILE A 260 -6.86 4.79 27.03
N ALA A 261 -7.13 6.09 27.14
CA ALA A 261 -6.21 7.04 27.79
C ALA A 261 -5.94 6.72 29.27
N SER A 262 -6.90 6.13 29.97
CA SER A 262 -6.75 5.71 31.37
C SER A 262 -5.81 4.52 31.57
N GLU A 263 -5.54 3.75 30.52
CA GLU A 263 -4.74 2.53 30.53
C GLU A 263 -3.33 2.76 29.94
N LEU A 264 -3.01 4.03 29.63
CA LEU A 264 -1.70 4.39 29.13
C LEU A 264 -0.67 4.30 30.27
N PRO A 265 0.53 3.77 29.99
CA PRO A 265 1.61 3.75 30.97
C PRO A 265 2.04 5.18 31.31
N ALA A 266 2.54 5.36 32.54
CA ALA A 266 3.17 6.62 32.94
C ALA A 266 4.36 6.94 32.01
N LEU A 267 4.61 8.22 31.77
CA LEU A 267 5.68 8.67 30.87
C LEU A 267 7.06 8.17 31.31
N GLU A 268 7.29 8.03 32.62
CA GLU A 268 8.53 7.49 33.19
C GLU A 268 8.75 6.00 32.88
N ASN A 269 7.69 5.25 32.59
CA ASN A 269 7.74 3.84 32.21
C ASN A 269 8.01 3.63 30.71
N LEU A 270 8.30 4.71 29.98
CA LEU A 270 8.61 4.69 28.55
C LEU A 270 10.07 5.05 28.31
N ILE A 271 10.68 4.38 27.34
CA ILE A 271 12.00 4.70 26.79
C ILE A 271 11.79 5.16 25.35
N TYR A 272 12.33 6.33 25.00
CA TYR A 272 12.29 6.86 23.65
C TYR A 272 13.50 7.79 23.42
N PRO A 273 13.96 7.96 22.17
CA PRO A 273 15.05 8.87 21.84
C PRO A 273 14.73 10.33 22.18
N GLU A 274 15.77 11.14 22.39
CA GLU A 274 15.63 12.60 22.44
C GLU A 274 15.12 13.16 21.09
N PRO A 275 14.45 14.32 21.09
CA PRO A 275 14.14 15.20 22.22
C PRO A 275 12.90 14.76 23.02
N ARG A 276 12.74 15.32 24.23
CA ARG A 276 11.59 15.03 25.08
C ARG A 276 10.28 15.45 24.41
N VAL A 277 9.20 14.71 24.68
CA VAL A 277 7.90 14.97 24.05
C VAL A 277 7.40 16.39 24.29
N GLU A 278 7.68 16.95 25.47
CA GLU A 278 7.33 18.32 25.83
C GLU A 278 8.05 19.35 24.96
N ASP A 279 9.30 19.08 24.56
CA ASP A 279 10.08 19.96 23.70
C ASP A 279 9.61 19.91 22.25
N VAL A 280 9.19 18.72 21.79
CA VAL A 280 8.53 18.58 20.48
C VAL A 280 7.23 19.40 20.48
N LEU A 281 6.39 19.25 21.51
CA LEU A 281 5.10 19.93 21.62
C LEU A 281 5.20 21.46 21.58
N LYS A 282 6.26 22.06 22.16
CA LYS A 282 6.52 23.51 22.09
C LYS A 282 6.64 24.04 20.66
N HIS A 283 7.05 23.21 19.71
CA HIS A 283 7.24 23.58 18.30
C HIS A 283 6.02 23.25 17.43
N VAL A 284 5.09 22.42 17.93
CA VAL A 284 3.90 22.03 17.18
C VAL A 284 2.90 23.20 17.13
N PRO A 285 2.50 23.66 15.94
CA PRO A 285 1.53 24.75 15.84
C PRO A 285 0.15 24.29 16.32
N SER A 286 -0.57 25.14 17.06
CA SER A 286 -1.94 24.85 17.53
C SER A 286 -2.93 24.55 16.39
N THR A 287 -2.65 25.04 15.18
CA THR A 287 -3.41 24.73 13.96
C THR A 287 -3.33 23.26 13.55
N LEU A 288 -2.37 22.49 14.08
CA LEU A 288 -2.32 21.04 13.88
C LEU A 288 -3.57 20.40 14.49
N PHE A 289 -3.89 20.73 15.74
CA PHE A 289 -5.03 20.16 16.46
C PHE A 289 -6.36 20.75 15.98
N ASN A 290 -6.33 22.01 15.52
CA ASN A 290 -7.48 22.78 15.05
C ASN A 290 -7.28 23.25 13.60
N PRO A 291 -7.40 22.35 12.60
CA PRO A 291 -7.30 22.76 11.21
C PRO A 291 -8.47 23.68 10.83
N PRO A 292 -8.26 24.64 9.91
CA PRO A 292 -9.31 25.57 9.50
C PRO A 292 -10.52 24.81 8.94
N GLY A 293 -11.69 25.05 9.54
CA GLY A 293 -12.95 24.36 9.21
C GLY A 293 -13.28 23.16 10.11
N SER A 294 -12.53 22.92 11.19
CA SER A 294 -12.93 21.94 12.22
C SER A 294 -13.91 22.55 13.24
N ASP A 295 -15.05 21.90 13.44
CA ASP A 295 -16.03 22.29 14.47
C ASP A 295 -15.56 22.01 15.91
N ALA A 296 -14.59 21.10 16.07
CA ALA A 296 -14.02 20.73 17.36
C ALA A 296 -12.77 21.55 17.66
N MET A 297 -12.79 22.30 18.77
CA MET A 297 -11.58 22.89 19.36
C MET A 297 -10.91 21.86 20.28
N GLU A 298 -9.81 21.28 19.81
CA GLU A 298 -8.94 20.40 20.58
C GLU A 298 -7.70 21.20 21.04
N ALA A 299 -7.52 21.31 22.34
CA ALA A 299 -6.32 21.93 22.90
C ALA A 299 -5.07 21.06 22.61
N PRO A 300 -3.87 21.65 22.51
CA PRO A 300 -2.64 20.89 22.52
C PRO A 300 -2.56 19.97 23.77
N PRO A 301 -1.85 18.83 23.69
CA PRO A 301 -1.64 17.92 24.80
C PRO A 301 -1.10 18.63 26.05
N THR A 302 -1.81 18.51 27.18
CA THR A 302 -1.41 19.13 28.46
C THR A 302 -1.38 18.15 29.62
N SER A 303 -2.18 17.09 29.59
CA SER A 303 -2.13 16.04 30.61
C SER A 303 -1.06 14.98 30.28
N PRO A 304 -0.52 14.25 31.28
CA PRO A 304 0.44 13.18 31.04
C PRO A 304 -0.06 12.12 30.05
N ALA A 305 -1.32 11.72 30.14
CA ALA A 305 -1.93 10.74 29.22
C ALA A 305 -2.02 11.26 27.78
N GLU A 306 -2.33 12.55 27.59
CA GLU A 306 -2.31 13.18 26.25
C GLU A 306 -0.89 13.27 25.69
N MET A 307 0.11 13.61 26.52
CA MET A 307 1.51 13.63 26.10
C MET A 307 1.98 12.24 25.67
N VAL A 308 1.65 11.19 26.43
CA VAL A 308 1.94 9.80 26.08
C VAL A 308 1.22 9.40 24.78
N SER A 309 -0.05 9.77 24.63
CA SER A 309 -0.82 9.54 23.39
C SER A 309 -0.14 10.20 22.17
N PHE A 310 0.33 11.43 22.33
CA PHE A 310 1.03 12.17 21.28
C PHE A 310 2.37 11.53 20.96
N LEU A 311 3.14 11.14 21.97
CA LEU A 311 4.40 10.40 21.83
C LEU A 311 4.20 9.13 21.00
N PHE A 312 3.28 8.26 21.39
CA PHE A 312 2.96 7.05 20.62
C PHE A 312 2.60 7.37 19.16
N ALA A 313 1.79 8.41 18.93
CA ALA A 313 1.37 8.81 17.59
C ALA A 313 2.53 9.33 16.72
N VAL A 314 3.50 10.03 17.30
CA VAL A 314 4.75 10.47 16.61
C VAL A 314 5.58 9.26 16.18
N PHE A 315 5.67 8.24 17.05
CA PHE A 315 6.37 7.00 16.76
C PHE A 315 5.55 5.99 15.92
N GLY A 316 4.42 6.40 15.33
CA GLY A 316 3.67 5.59 14.37
C GLY A 316 2.68 4.59 14.98
N TRP A 317 2.46 4.64 16.29
CA TRP A 317 1.53 3.75 16.99
C TRP A 317 0.10 4.28 16.95
N THR A 318 -0.86 3.35 16.96
CA THR A 318 -2.30 3.61 17.04
C THR A 318 -2.86 2.84 18.24
N GLY A 319 -3.68 3.50 19.05
CA GLY A 319 -4.41 2.87 20.16
C GLY A 319 -5.60 2.06 19.64
N THR A 320 -5.79 0.86 20.20
CA THR A 320 -6.95 0.02 19.89
C THR A 320 -7.38 -0.79 21.12
N SER A 321 -8.62 -1.29 21.08
CA SER A 321 -9.12 -2.23 22.06
C SER A 321 -9.71 -3.45 21.35
N GLU A 322 -9.15 -4.62 21.61
CA GLU A 322 -9.63 -5.89 21.06
C GLU A 322 -9.96 -6.83 22.21
N LEU A 323 -11.18 -7.38 22.24
CA LEU A 323 -11.61 -8.34 23.27
C LEU A 323 -11.29 -7.87 24.70
N SER A 324 -11.66 -6.61 25.02
CA SER A 324 -11.36 -5.87 26.27
C SER A 324 -9.89 -5.59 26.59
N ILE A 325 -8.95 -6.08 25.78
CA ILE A 325 -7.53 -5.82 25.94
C ILE A 325 -7.17 -4.49 25.27
N LYS A 326 -6.46 -3.60 25.98
CA LYS A 326 -5.96 -2.34 25.44
C LYS A 326 -4.56 -2.54 24.85
N LEU A 327 -4.42 -2.11 23.60
CA LEU A 327 -3.25 -2.39 22.79
C LEU A 327 -2.79 -1.13 22.08
N VAL A 328 -1.50 -1.10 21.77
CA VAL A 328 -0.97 -0.26 20.71
C VAL A 328 -0.54 -1.12 19.54
N VAL A 329 -0.86 -0.64 18.34
CA VAL A 329 -0.58 -1.34 17.09
C VAL A 329 0.10 -0.43 16.09
N CYS A 330 1.06 -0.98 15.35
CA CYS A 330 1.65 -0.31 14.21
C CYS A 330 0.95 -0.80 12.94
N ASN A 331 0.44 0.11 12.11
CA ASN A 331 -0.25 -0.25 10.86
C ASN A 331 0.71 -0.57 9.69
N HIS A 332 2.02 -0.49 9.91
CA HIS A 332 3.04 -0.78 8.91
C HIS A 332 3.71 -2.14 9.16
N CYS A 333 4.24 -2.36 10.36
CA CYS A 333 4.87 -3.63 10.72
C CYS A 333 3.95 -4.61 11.45
N PHE A 334 2.71 -4.20 11.75
CA PHE A 334 1.69 -5.01 12.42
C PHE A 334 2.08 -5.55 13.80
N GLN A 335 3.08 -4.95 14.43
CA GLN A 335 3.38 -5.24 15.82
C GLN A 335 2.24 -4.80 16.72
N ARG A 336 1.96 -5.63 17.74
CA ARG A 336 0.92 -5.40 18.74
C ARG A 336 1.56 -5.46 20.12
N ILE A 337 1.27 -4.48 20.96
CA ILE A 337 1.84 -4.40 22.30
C ILE A 337 0.70 -4.24 23.31
N GLY A 338 0.77 -5.06 24.35
CA GLY A 338 -0.13 -5.03 25.49
C GLY A 338 0.22 -3.96 26.50
N LEU A 339 -0.67 -2.99 26.70
CA LEU A 339 -0.41 -1.90 27.66
C LEU A 339 -0.40 -2.37 29.12
N TRP A 340 -1.16 -3.43 29.44
CA TRP A 340 -1.21 -4.02 30.79
C TRP A 340 0.13 -4.58 31.30
N LEU A 341 1.11 -4.79 30.41
CA LEU A 341 2.45 -5.25 30.80
C LEU A 341 3.30 -4.11 31.38
N TYR A 342 2.91 -2.86 31.13
CA TYR A 342 3.66 -1.66 31.47
C TYR A 342 2.94 -0.79 32.50
N GLU A 343 1.91 -1.36 33.15
CA GLU A 343 1.32 -0.79 34.34
C GLU A 343 2.33 -0.83 35.50
N GLU A 344 2.39 0.23 36.30
CA GLU A 344 3.37 0.38 37.38
C GLU A 344 3.35 -0.81 38.37
N SER A 345 2.15 -1.26 38.74
CA SER A 345 1.94 -2.40 39.63
C SER A 345 2.55 -3.69 39.06
N ARG A 346 2.36 -3.93 37.75
CA ARG A 346 2.85 -5.11 37.02
C ARG A 346 4.35 -5.04 36.79
N LEU A 347 4.90 -3.86 36.50
CA LEU A 347 6.34 -3.67 36.40
C LEU A 347 7.04 -3.97 37.74
N GLY A 348 6.47 -3.50 38.85
CA GLY A 348 6.99 -3.77 40.20
C GLY A 348 6.94 -5.26 40.57
N GLU A 349 5.86 -5.97 40.20
CA GLU A 349 5.74 -7.42 40.38
C GLU A 349 6.79 -8.18 39.55
N MET A 350 6.93 -7.83 38.27
CA MET A 350 7.85 -8.48 37.34
C MET A 350 9.32 -8.23 37.71
N SER A 351 9.66 -7.01 38.13
CA SER A 351 10.99 -6.64 38.61
C SER A 351 11.41 -7.50 39.80
N LYS A 352 10.52 -7.68 40.79
CA LYS A 352 10.77 -8.55 41.94
C LYS A 352 10.92 -10.02 41.57
N LYS A 353 10.06 -10.50 40.66
CA LYS A 353 10.04 -11.91 40.25
C LYS A 353 11.25 -12.31 39.41
N LEU A 354 11.74 -11.41 38.57
CA LEU A 354 12.87 -11.64 37.67
C LEU A 354 14.21 -11.14 38.25
N GLU A 355 14.18 -10.48 39.41
CA GLU A 355 15.36 -9.87 40.05
C GLU A 355 16.11 -8.87 39.15
N VAL A 356 15.36 -8.12 38.34
CA VAL A 356 15.90 -7.08 37.43
C VAL A 356 15.35 -5.69 37.76
N PRO A 357 16.10 -4.61 37.52
CA PRO A 357 15.62 -3.24 37.73
C PRO A 357 14.37 -2.90 36.90
N ILE A 358 13.47 -2.07 37.42
CA ILE A 358 12.23 -1.66 36.71
C ILE A 358 12.58 -0.97 35.38
N GLU A 359 13.67 -0.23 35.33
CA GLU A 359 14.19 0.47 34.15
C GLU A 359 14.37 -0.48 32.96
N SER A 360 14.78 -1.72 33.21
CA SER A 360 15.01 -2.74 32.18
C SER A 360 13.70 -3.31 31.59
N LEU A 361 12.58 -3.12 32.29
CA LEU A 361 11.26 -3.62 31.91
C LEU A 361 10.38 -2.56 31.26
N ARG A 362 10.86 -1.31 31.19
CA ARG A 362 10.13 -0.18 30.58
C ARG A 362 9.91 -0.39 29.09
N LEU A 363 8.83 0.17 28.57
CA LEU A 363 8.47 0.03 27.16
C LEU A 363 9.34 0.97 26.32
N ASN A 364 10.21 0.40 25.48
CA ASN A 364 10.91 1.17 24.46
C ASN A 364 9.99 1.40 23.24
N VAL A 365 9.48 2.62 23.09
CA VAL A 365 8.46 2.96 22.08
C VAL A 365 8.98 2.76 20.65
N LEU A 366 10.27 2.98 20.42
CA LEU A 366 10.90 2.81 19.10
C LEU A 366 11.30 1.37 18.84
N GLU A 367 12.06 0.77 19.76
CA GLU A 367 12.61 -0.59 19.60
C GLU A 367 11.53 -1.67 19.60
N SER A 368 10.34 -1.36 20.11
CA SER A 368 9.23 -2.31 20.06
C SER A 368 8.65 -2.48 18.66
N HIS A 369 8.99 -1.66 17.67
CA HIS A 369 8.64 -1.97 16.27
C HIS A 369 9.46 -3.16 15.76
N ARG A 370 8.92 -3.90 14.78
CA ARG A 370 9.73 -4.91 14.06
C ARG A 370 10.87 -4.24 13.29
N GLU A 371 11.98 -4.96 13.08
CA GLU A 371 13.20 -4.43 12.43
C GLU A 371 12.96 -3.85 11.03
N HIS A 372 12.03 -4.42 10.27
CA HIS A 372 11.69 -3.94 8.94
C HIS A 372 10.72 -2.74 8.95
N CYS A 373 10.28 -2.25 10.11
CA CYS A 373 9.29 -1.18 10.18
C CYS A 373 9.87 0.16 9.66
N PRO A 374 9.24 0.85 8.70
CA PRO A 374 9.71 2.14 8.19
C PRO A 374 9.70 3.24 9.27
N TRP A 375 8.91 3.09 10.35
CA TRP A 375 9.02 3.98 11.48
C TRP A 375 10.41 3.89 12.13
N LYS A 376 10.95 2.68 12.31
CA LYS A 376 12.25 2.40 12.96
C LYS A 376 13.43 2.44 12.01
N ASN A 377 13.28 1.86 10.82
CA ASN A 377 14.35 1.58 9.88
C ASN A 377 14.36 2.58 8.72
N ALA A 378 15.46 3.33 8.59
CA ALA A 378 15.65 4.35 7.55
C ALA A 378 15.77 3.76 6.14
N GLU A 379 16.34 2.56 5.99
CA GLU A 379 16.45 1.87 4.70
C GLU A 379 15.06 1.46 4.19
N ALA A 380 14.23 0.90 5.08
CA ALA A 380 12.84 0.54 4.77
C ALA A 380 11.96 1.77 4.52
N GLN A 381 12.22 2.87 5.23
CA GLN A 381 11.57 4.15 4.97
C GLN A 381 11.96 4.66 3.58
N HIS A 382 13.19 4.48 3.11
CA HIS A 382 13.58 4.84 1.75
C HIS A 382 13.36 6.33 1.43
N ASN A 383 13.69 7.22 2.37
CA ASN A 383 13.70 8.66 2.09
C ASN A 383 14.75 9.01 1.01
N PRO A 384 14.56 10.10 0.25
CA PRO A 384 15.54 10.54 -0.74
C PRO A 384 16.93 10.69 -0.13
N THR A 385 17.96 10.23 -0.84
CA THR A 385 19.36 10.30 -0.40
C THR A 385 19.92 11.73 -0.39
N ASP A 386 19.24 12.65 -1.07
CA ASP A 386 19.57 14.07 -1.10
C ASP A 386 18.56 14.87 -0.26
N GLY A 387 19.07 15.85 0.48
CA GLY A 387 18.28 16.79 1.27
C GLY A 387 18.26 16.52 2.78
N PRO A 388 17.49 17.32 3.52
CA PRO A 388 17.56 17.39 4.99
C PRO A 388 16.96 16.18 5.71
N ILE A 389 16.23 15.32 5.00
CA ILE A 389 15.59 14.12 5.55
C ILE A 389 16.27 12.82 5.08
N ALA A 390 17.45 12.93 4.46
CA ALA A 390 18.20 11.77 3.99
C ALA A 390 18.57 10.86 5.17
N ASN A 391 18.44 9.54 4.95
CA ASN A 391 18.70 8.49 5.96
C ASN A 391 17.91 8.63 7.27
N MET A 392 16.81 9.40 7.28
CA MET A 392 15.92 9.47 8.43
C MET A 392 14.88 8.35 8.37
N ALA A 393 14.62 7.72 9.50
CA ALA A 393 13.47 6.83 9.66
C ALA A 393 12.16 7.64 9.72
N GLY A 394 11.01 6.95 9.71
CA GLY A 394 9.70 7.58 9.71
C GLY A 394 9.49 8.54 10.89
N TRP A 395 9.87 8.15 12.12
CA TRP A 395 9.66 9.00 13.29
C TRP A 395 10.50 10.28 13.22
N GLN A 396 11.76 10.18 12.81
CA GLN A 396 12.68 11.30 12.64
C GLN A 396 12.18 12.27 11.56
N THR A 397 11.68 11.71 10.46
CA THR A 397 11.11 12.52 9.37
C THR A 397 9.90 13.29 9.87
N LEU A 398 9.02 12.65 10.65
CA LEU A 398 7.84 13.30 11.19
C LEU A 398 8.21 14.39 12.20
N GLU A 399 9.14 14.09 13.09
CA GLU A 399 9.66 15.05 14.06
C GLU A 399 10.28 16.28 13.37
N PHE A 400 11.16 16.07 12.39
CA PHE A 400 11.74 17.13 11.57
C PHE A 400 10.66 18.00 10.92
N MET A 401 9.59 17.38 10.43
CA MET A 401 8.47 18.10 9.79
C MET A 401 7.63 18.89 10.78
N LEU A 402 7.49 18.41 12.02
CA LEU A 402 6.79 19.10 13.12
C LEU A 402 7.59 20.29 13.64
N GLN A 403 8.91 20.14 13.79
CA GLN A 403 9.80 21.22 14.25
C GLN A 403 10.12 22.24 13.14
N GLY A 404 10.11 21.80 11.88
CA GLY A 404 10.42 22.65 10.74
C GLY A 404 9.40 23.78 10.56
N ARG A 405 9.85 25.03 10.72
CA ARG A 405 9.03 26.22 10.47
C ARG A 405 8.37 26.11 9.09
N ARG A 406 7.05 26.37 9.01
CA ARG A 406 6.39 26.57 7.72
C ARG A 406 7.17 27.69 7.03
N ARG A 407 7.87 27.37 5.94
CA ARG A 407 8.44 28.40 5.09
C ARG A 407 7.24 29.13 4.51
N ASP A 408 6.90 30.29 5.08
CA ASP A 408 5.75 31.10 4.71
C ASP A 408 5.71 31.31 3.19
N ARG A 409 4.98 30.44 2.51
CA ARG A 409 4.64 30.60 1.10
C ARG A 409 3.64 31.74 0.93
N GLU A 410 3.10 32.23 2.03
CA GLU A 410 2.15 33.33 2.13
C GLU A 410 2.80 34.71 1.91
N ARG A 411 4.12 34.85 2.14
CA ARG A 411 4.84 36.11 1.83
C ARG A 411 5.17 36.33 0.35
N ARG A 412 4.86 35.37 -0.55
CA ARG A 412 5.08 35.52 -2.00
C ARG A 412 3.79 35.71 -2.81
N ASN A 413 2.66 35.93 -2.15
CA ASN A 413 1.36 36.15 -2.81
C ASN A 413 0.67 37.46 -2.39
N ILE A 414 1.42 38.44 -1.88
CA ILE A 414 0.99 39.83 -1.75
C ILE A 414 2.11 40.71 -2.30
N GLU A 415 2.17 40.78 -3.63
CA GLU A 415 2.67 41.93 -4.39
C GLU A 415 2.15 41.74 -5.81
N SER A 416 0.82 41.61 -5.91
CA SER A 416 0.12 41.87 -7.15
C SER A 416 0.18 43.39 -7.37
N VAL A 417 1.09 43.80 -8.24
CA VAL A 417 0.94 44.91 -9.18
C VAL A 417 0.09 46.08 -8.64
N ASP A 418 0.71 46.97 -7.88
CA ASP A 418 0.21 48.34 -7.78
C ASP A 418 1.09 49.22 -8.66
N LEU A 419 0.53 49.59 -9.81
CA LEU A 419 1.10 50.53 -10.76
C LEU A 419 0.75 51.94 -10.27
N GLY A 420 1.73 52.63 -9.71
CA GLY A 420 1.66 54.08 -9.58
C GLY A 420 2.02 54.61 -8.20
N SER A 421 3.31 54.82 -7.97
CA SER A 421 3.79 56.08 -7.37
C SER A 421 5.31 56.07 -7.36
N GLU A 422 5.84 56.89 -8.26
CA GLU A 422 7.01 57.73 -8.10
C GLU A 422 7.87 57.46 -6.85
N TYR A 423 8.89 56.60 -7.01
CA TYR A 423 9.97 56.50 -6.05
C TYR A 423 11.21 57.20 -6.59
N THR A 424 11.44 58.39 -6.05
CA THR A 424 12.78 58.97 -5.91
C THR A 424 13.61 58.06 -5.01
N TYR A 425 14.70 57.53 -5.56
CA TYR A 425 15.83 56.91 -4.85
C TYR A 425 17.11 57.47 -5.50
N PRO A 426 18.33 57.34 -4.95
CA PRO A 426 18.78 56.71 -3.70
C PRO A 426 19.78 57.67 -2.96
N ARG A 427 20.49 57.32 -1.87
CA ARG A 427 21.72 56.52 -1.92
C ARG A 427 22.41 56.46 -0.55
N GLY A 428 22.83 55.25 -0.18
CA GLY A 428 23.82 55.02 0.86
C GLY A 428 25.25 55.04 0.32
N SER A 429 26.17 55.20 1.27
CA SER A 429 27.55 54.70 1.29
C SER A 429 28.54 55.14 0.20
N MET A 430 29.57 55.84 0.70
CA MET A 430 30.99 55.85 0.33
C MET A 430 31.43 54.67 -0.57
N ASP A 431 32.27 54.82 -1.60
CA ASP A 431 33.49 55.62 -1.71
C ASP A 431 33.81 56.08 -3.17
N SER A 432 34.71 57.07 -3.22
CA SER A 432 35.29 57.97 -4.26
C SER A 432 35.88 57.31 -5.54
N GLU A 433 35.56 57.79 -6.77
CA GLU A 433 36.30 58.72 -7.69
C GLU A 433 37.63 58.20 -8.31
N PRO A 434 38.15 58.67 -9.48
CA PRO A 434 37.56 59.51 -10.55
C PRO A 434 37.82 59.02 -12.02
N ARG A 435 36.98 59.48 -12.97
CA ARG A 435 37.30 59.96 -14.36
C ARG A 435 36.27 59.58 -15.44
N SER A 436 35.75 60.64 -16.06
CA SER A 436 34.86 60.81 -17.22
C SER A 436 35.47 60.43 -18.59
N PRO A 437 34.78 60.63 -19.74
CA PRO A 437 33.35 60.49 -20.09
C PRO A 437 33.14 59.64 -21.38
N THR A 438 31.91 59.21 -21.71
CA THR A 438 31.22 59.45 -23.00
C THR A 438 29.98 58.58 -23.19
N LYS A 439 29.04 59.13 -23.96
CA LYS A 439 27.64 58.75 -24.16
C LYS A 439 27.44 57.51 -25.04
N ARG A 440 26.24 56.93 -24.87
CA ARG A 440 25.43 56.06 -25.76
C ARG A 440 25.48 54.58 -25.36
N ASP A 441 24.33 54.05 -24.94
CA ASP A 441 23.82 52.69 -25.24
C ASP A 441 22.64 52.37 -24.31
N THR A 442 21.43 52.79 -24.67
CA THR A 442 20.19 52.40 -23.97
C THR A 442 19.19 51.64 -24.84
N ASP A 443 19.50 51.38 -26.11
CA ASP A 443 18.55 50.71 -27.03
C ASP A 443 18.80 49.20 -27.19
N ASP A 444 20.04 48.72 -26.95
CA ASP A 444 20.41 47.29 -27.08
C ASP A 444 19.76 46.37 -26.04
N SER A 445 19.26 46.92 -24.93
CA SER A 445 18.70 46.14 -23.82
C SER A 445 17.31 45.58 -24.13
N LEU A 446 16.49 46.32 -24.88
CA LEU A 446 15.11 45.93 -25.16
C LEU A 446 15.02 44.91 -26.29
N GLU A 447 15.81 45.08 -27.35
CA GLU A 447 15.82 44.14 -28.47
C GLU A 447 16.40 42.77 -28.05
N SER A 448 17.40 42.78 -27.18
CA SER A 448 17.96 41.57 -26.56
C SER A 448 16.95 40.84 -25.67
N LYS A 449 16.12 41.58 -24.91
CA LYS A 449 15.03 41.01 -24.11
C LYS A 449 13.91 40.43 -25.00
N TRP A 450 13.56 41.11 -26.09
CA TRP A 450 12.58 40.63 -27.07
C TRP A 450 13.03 39.39 -27.84
N LYS A 451 14.32 39.31 -28.23
CA LYS A 451 14.91 38.11 -28.84
C LYS A 451 14.89 36.91 -27.89
N ARG A 452 15.21 37.12 -26.60
CA ARG A 452 15.13 36.08 -25.56
C ARG A 452 13.69 35.61 -25.30
N PHE A 453 12.72 36.53 -25.35
CA PHE A 453 11.31 36.21 -25.18
C PHE A 453 10.75 35.41 -26.38
N LYS A 454 11.04 35.82 -27.63
CA LYS A 454 10.68 35.07 -28.85
C LYS A 454 11.31 33.67 -28.89
N ALA A 455 12.55 33.52 -28.44
CA ALA A 455 13.22 32.21 -28.35
C ALA A 455 12.54 31.28 -27.32
N LYS A 456 12.04 31.82 -26.20
CA LYS A 456 11.25 31.06 -25.22
C LYS A 456 9.90 30.62 -25.77
N LEU A 457 9.21 31.47 -26.53
CA LEU A 457 7.91 31.15 -27.14
C LEU A 457 8.02 30.04 -28.20
N ARG A 458 9.10 30.03 -29.00
CA ARG A 458 9.36 28.99 -30.00
C ARG A 458 9.62 27.60 -29.38
N ARG A 459 10.23 27.54 -28.18
CA ARG A 459 10.48 26.26 -27.47
C ARG A 459 9.24 25.68 -26.81
N THR A 460 8.24 26.50 -26.47
CA THR A 460 6.99 26.04 -25.84
C THR A 460 5.89 25.70 -26.84
N ALA A 461 5.95 26.25 -28.06
CA ALA A 461 5.06 25.87 -29.17
C ALA A 461 5.47 24.56 -29.87
N SER A 462 6.72 24.08 -29.70
CA SER A 462 7.23 22.85 -30.33
C SER A 462 6.93 21.55 -29.57
N LYS A 463 6.35 21.60 -28.37
CA LYS A 463 6.08 20.40 -27.54
C LYS A 463 4.59 20.04 -27.38
N LYS A 464 3.69 20.66 -28.17
CA LYS A 464 2.25 20.33 -28.20
C LYS A 464 1.69 19.96 -29.58
N SER A 465 2.56 19.73 -30.57
CA SER A 465 2.17 19.05 -31.83
C SER A 465 2.75 17.63 -31.82
N LEU A 466 2.00 16.67 -32.35
CA LEU A 466 2.22 15.21 -32.37
C LEU A 466 1.53 14.40 -31.24
N LYS A 467 0.21 14.32 -31.33
CA LYS A 467 -0.55 13.08 -31.10
C LYS A 467 -1.19 12.65 -32.44
N SER A 468 -1.29 11.34 -32.68
CA SER A 468 -2.14 10.67 -33.71
C SER A 468 -1.55 10.63 -35.14
N SER A 469 -1.57 9.57 -35.96
CA SER A 469 -1.96 8.14 -35.88
C SER A 469 -1.62 7.44 -37.22
N LYS A 470 -1.65 6.09 -37.22
CA LYS A 470 -1.94 5.14 -38.34
C LYS A 470 -0.82 4.62 -39.26
N SER A 471 -0.45 3.35 -39.02
CA SER A 471 -0.61 2.14 -39.88
C SER A 471 -0.81 2.30 -41.40
N ILE A 472 0.00 1.59 -42.22
CA ILE A 472 -0.40 0.50 -43.15
C ILE A 472 0.79 0.00 -44.04
N LYS A 473 0.98 -1.33 -44.04
CA LYS A 473 1.42 -2.33 -45.05
C LYS A 473 2.65 -2.17 -45.99
N SER A 474 3.44 -3.28 -46.00
CA SER A 474 4.07 -4.04 -47.11
C SER A 474 5.14 -3.32 -47.97
N VAL A 475 6.28 -3.92 -48.34
CA VAL A 475 6.45 -5.11 -49.22
C VAL A 475 7.84 -5.76 -49.04
N ARG A 476 7.86 -7.06 -49.30
CA ARG A 476 8.91 -8.08 -49.53
C ARG A 476 10.16 -7.71 -50.37
N SER A 477 11.20 -8.55 -50.17
CA SER A 477 12.25 -8.99 -51.14
C SER A 477 13.45 -8.04 -51.30
N SER A 478 14.73 -8.41 -51.40
CA SER A 478 15.42 -9.69 -51.61
C SER A 478 16.94 -9.49 -51.43
N LYS A 479 17.58 -10.46 -50.76
CA LYS A 479 18.74 -11.24 -51.25
C LYS A 479 19.95 -10.53 -51.89
N SER A 480 21.09 -10.55 -51.20
CA SER A 480 22.45 -10.92 -51.68
C SER A 480 23.38 -10.82 -50.45
N GLY A 481 24.27 -11.72 -50.06
CA GLY A 481 24.90 -12.86 -50.73
C GLY A 481 26.42 -12.71 -50.59
N LYS A 482 27.07 -13.64 -49.85
CA LYS A 482 28.52 -14.02 -49.88
C LYS A 482 29.54 -12.96 -49.41
N ASN A 483 30.69 -13.25 -48.78
CA ASN A 483 31.58 -14.41 -48.61
C ASN A 483 32.36 -14.21 -47.27
N VAL A 484 32.63 -15.25 -46.46
CA VAL A 484 33.84 -16.12 -46.45
C VAL A 484 35.17 -15.35 -46.37
N ALA A 485 35.88 -15.48 -45.23
CA ALA A 485 37.27 -15.96 -45.19
C ALA A 485 37.78 -16.05 -43.73
N GLU A 486 38.20 -17.25 -43.36
CA GLU A 486 39.01 -17.60 -42.20
C GLU A 486 40.38 -16.89 -42.23
N LYS A 487 40.94 -16.59 -41.06
CA LYS A 487 42.36 -16.86 -40.81
C LYS A 487 42.68 -16.92 -39.32
N GLU A 488 43.10 -18.10 -38.89
CA GLU A 488 43.87 -18.35 -37.68
C GLU A 488 45.20 -17.58 -37.71
N LYS A 489 45.65 -17.11 -36.54
CA LYS A 489 47.04 -17.25 -36.07
C LYS A 489 47.17 -16.84 -34.60
N GLU A 490 47.24 -17.88 -33.77
CA GLU A 490 48.23 -18.12 -32.71
C GLU A 490 49.38 -17.10 -32.60
N ASN A 491 49.55 -16.48 -31.42
CA ASN A 491 50.71 -16.69 -30.53
C ASN A 491 50.66 -15.72 -29.33
N GLY A 492 50.99 -16.25 -28.16
CA GLY A 492 50.99 -15.52 -26.88
C GLY A 492 52.26 -14.72 -26.61
N ALA A 493 52.22 -13.96 -25.52
CA ALA A 493 53.28 -13.72 -24.55
C ALA A 493 52.82 -12.66 -23.54
N ALA A 494 53.25 -12.87 -22.29
CA ALA A 494 53.06 -12.08 -21.06
C ALA A 494 51.77 -12.36 -20.27
#